data_AF-A0A1K1KPQ9-F1
#
_entry.id   AF-A0A1K1KPQ9-F1
#
_cell.length_a   1.000
_cell.length_b   1.000
_cell.length_c   1.000
_cell.angle_alpha   90.00
_cell.angle_beta   90.00
_cell.angle_gamma   90.00
#
_symmetry.space_group_name_H-M   'P 1'
#
loop_
_entity.id
_entity.type
_entity.pdbx_description
1 polymer ?
#
loop_
_entity_poly.entity_id
_entity_poly.type
_entity_poly.pdbx_seq_one_letter_code
_entity_poly.pdbx_strand_id
1 'polypeptide(L)'
;MKRWQIILTAVLGLVLVVSVIGNYAQGRSKNNLRTELKDSQEKQKQTAQNLKAKTTKNQVLADQIDTFKSTQNNKGKSTAELDFNNTANEFLKYMFTFEPDSYKNRKEHIQGLVTDELFKQNFPSKQNFGDSNNVTSKLDQAKIYTRAKQDQNIDGLAVITFESKTGDNDFKKQTVLYQLSYDTTAKQLTKVKSLGDSFEASDIQ
;
A
#
# COMPACT_ATOMS: atom_id res chain seq x y z
N MET A 1 27.19 -70.18 43.53
CA MET A 1 27.29 -69.30 42.34
C MET A 1 28.74 -68.93 42.13
N LYS A 2 29.28 -69.08 40.91
CA LYS A 2 30.66 -68.68 40.61
C LYS A 2 30.71 -67.15 40.66
N ARG A 3 31.75 -66.55 41.25
CA ARG A 3 31.89 -65.08 41.43
C ARG A 3 31.63 -64.29 40.16
N TRP A 4 31.98 -64.84 38.99
CA TRP A 4 31.73 -64.24 37.69
C TRP A 4 30.23 -64.07 37.35
N GLN A 5 29.35 -64.99 37.78
CA GLN A 5 27.90 -64.88 37.54
C GLN A 5 27.27 -63.72 38.31
N ILE A 6 27.76 -63.42 39.52
CA ILE A 6 27.30 -62.28 40.34
C ILE A 6 27.76 -60.96 39.71
N ILE A 7 28.98 -60.93 39.16
CA ILE A 7 29.50 -59.77 38.44
C ILE A 7 28.68 -59.52 37.17
N LEU A 8 28.33 -60.58 36.44
CA LEU A 8 27.55 -60.49 35.19
C LEU A 8 26.13 -59.96 35.44
N THR A 9 25.45 -60.42 36.49
CA THR A 9 24.12 -59.91 36.85
C THR A 9 24.16 -58.48 37.36
N ALA A 10 25.19 -58.08 38.11
CA ALA A 10 25.37 -56.70 38.55
C ALA A 10 25.61 -55.73 37.38
N VAL A 11 26.43 -56.14 36.39
CA VAL A 11 26.68 -55.34 35.18
C VAL A 11 25.43 -55.22 34.31
N LEU A 12 24.69 -56.32 34.12
CA LEU A 12 23.42 -56.28 33.38
C LEU A 12 22.37 -55.39 34.05
N GLY A 13 22.28 -55.41 35.38
CA GLY A 13 21.42 -54.51 36.14
C GLY A 13 21.77 -53.03 35.91
N LEU A 14 23.06 -52.67 35.95
CA LEU A 14 23.52 -51.31 35.70
C LEU A 14 23.22 -50.84 34.27
N VAL A 15 23.40 -51.69 33.26
CA VAL A 15 23.09 -51.35 31.87
C VAL A 15 21.59 -51.06 31.68
N LEU A 16 20.73 -51.84 32.34
CA LEU A 16 19.28 -51.61 32.30
C LEU A 16 18.88 -50.29 32.98
N VAL A 17 19.47 -49.95 34.13
CA VAL A 17 19.18 -48.68 34.80
C VAL A 17 19.62 -47.48 33.95
N VAL A 18 20.81 -47.54 33.33
CA VAL A 18 21.30 -46.48 32.44
C VAL A 18 20.41 -46.35 31.19
N SER A 19 19.93 -47.46 30.63
CA SER A 19 19.02 -47.47 29.47
C SER A 19 17.65 -46.86 29.80
N VAL A 20 17.09 -47.15 30.99
CA VAL A 20 15.80 -46.58 31.44
C VAL A 20 15.94 -45.07 31.69
N ILE A 21 17.01 -44.63 32.37
CA ILE A 21 17.26 -43.20 32.61
C ILE A 21 17.47 -42.45 31.28
N GLY A 22 18.23 -43.03 30.35
CA GLY A 22 18.45 -42.47 29.01
C GLY A 22 17.16 -42.31 28.21
N ASN A 23 16.32 -43.36 28.17
CA ASN A 23 15.02 -43.31 27.48
C ASN A 23 14.05 -42.30 28.11
N TYR A 24 14.00 -42.23 29.45
CA TYR A 24 13.17 -41.27 30.16
C TYR A 24 13.61 -39.82 29.90
N ALA A 25 14.92 -39.54 29.92
CA ALA A 25 15.47 -38.23 29.60
C ALA A 25 15.21 -37.83 28.14
N GLN A 26 15.37 -38.76 27.19
CA GLN A 26 15.12 -38.52 25.77
C GLN A 26 13.63 -38.31 25.47
N GLY A 27 12.74 -39.03 26.16
CA GLY A 27 11.29 -38.83 26.09
C GLY A 27 10.86 -37.46 26.61
N ARG A 28 11.43 -37.00 27.72
CA ARG A 28 11.18 -35.66 28.27
C ARG A 28 11.65 -34.56 27.32
N SER A 29 12.85 -34.71 26.73
CA SER A 29 13.38 -33.75 25.74
C SER A 29 12.51 -33.67 24.47
N LYS A 30 12.07 -34.81 23.92
CA LYS A 30 11.15 -34.85 22.77
C LYS A 30 9.80 -34.21 23.09
N ASN A 31 9.27 -34.40 24.29
CA ASN A 31 8.02 -33.76 24.71
C ASN A 31 8.19 -32.24 24.86
N ASN A 32 9.29 -31.77 25.47
CA ASN A 32 9.57 -30.34 25.59
C ASN A 32 9.68 -29.67 24.22
N LEU A 33 10.44 -30.27 23.28
CA LEU A 33 10.55 -29.78 21.90
C LEU A 33 9.20 -29.75 21.17
N ARG A 34 8.34 -30.78 21.38
CA ARG A 34 7.00 -30.81 20.80
C ARG A 34 6.10 -29.72 21.39
N THR A 35 6.20 -29.45 22.68
CA THR A 35 5.48 -28.36 23.34
C THR A 35 5.96 -27.00 22.85
N GLU A 36 7.28 -26.75 22.79
CA GLU A 36 7.85 -25.52 22.24
C GLU A 36 7.45 -25.28 20.78
N LEU A 37 7.43 -26.34 19.97
CA LEU A 37 7.00 -26.24 18.57
C LEU A 37 5.51 -25.90 18.45
N LYS A 38 4.65 -26.50 19.28
CA LYS A 38 3.22 -26.15 19.35
C LYS A 38 3.03 -24.71 19.82
N ASP A 39 3.69 -24.29 20.89
CA ASP A 39 3.62 -22.92 21.41
C ASP A 39 4.11 -21.91 20.37
N SER A 40 5.16 -22.23 19.62
CA SER A 40 5.68 -21.41 18.53
C SER A 40 4.67 -21.30 17.38
N GLN A 41 4.05 -22.41 16.98
CA GLN A 41 2.98 -22.42 15.96
C GLN A 41 1.74 -21.63 16.40
N GLU A 42 1.34 -21.74 17.66
CA GLU A 42 0.23 -20.97 18.21
C GLU A 42 0.55 -19.47 18.25
N LYS A 43 1.75 -19.09 18.70
CA LYS A 43 2.24 -17.70 18.64
C LYS A 43 2.28 -17.17 17.21
N GLN A 44 2.70 -17.98 16.25
CA GLN A 44 2.72 -17.59 14.84
C GLN A 44 1.29 -17.37 14.31
N LYS A 45 0.35 -18.25 14.67
CA LYS A 45 -1.07 -18.11 14.29
C LYS A 45 -1.70 -16.86 14.91
N GLN A 46 -1.46 -16.61 16.21
CA GLN A 46 -1.91 -15.39 16.88
C GLN A 46 -1.30 -14.14 16.24
N THR A 47 -0.01 -14.17 15.91
CA THR A 47 0.67 -13.05 15.24
C THR A 47 0.07 -12.80 13.86
N ALA A 48 -0.20 -13.84 13.06
CA ALA A 48 -0.84 -13.71 11.76
C ALA A 48 -2.27 -13.14 11.86
N GLN A 49 -3.05 -13.57 12.86
CA GLN A 49 -4.38 -13.03 13.12
C GLN A 49 -4.33 -11.55 13.54
N ASN A 50 -3.41 -11.19 14.44
CA ASN A 50 -3.19 -9.82 14.86
C ASN A 50 -2.74 -8.93 13.70
N LEU A 51 -1.86 -9.44 12.84
CA LEU A 51 -1.42 -8.74 11.64
C LEU A 51 -2.61 -8.50 10.69
N LYS A 52 -3.42 -9.52 10.41
CA LYS A 52 -4.62 -9.39 9.57
C LYS A 52 -5.61 -8.37 10.14
N ALA A 53 -5.85 -8.40 11.44
CA ALA A 53 -6.72 -7.45 12.12
C ALA A 53 -6.18 -6.01 12.02
N LYS A 54 -4.86 -5.81 12.23
CA LYS A 54 -4.21 -4.52 12.05
C LYS A 54 -4.28 -4.01 10.61
N THR A 55 -4.03 -4.88 9.62
CA THR A 55 -4.14 -4.52 8.20
C THR A 55 -5.56 -4.08 7.85
N THR A 56 -6.57 -4.82 8.31
CA THR A 56 -7.99 -4.46 8.09
C THR A 56 -8.32 -3.11 8.74
N LYS A 57 -7.89 -2.89 9.98
CA LYS A 57 -8.10 -1.62 10.68
C LYS A 57 -7.41 -0.45 9.96
N ASN A 58 -6.19 -0.65 9.47
CA ASN A 58 -5.47 0.35 8.69
C ASN A 58 -6.18 0.69 7.37
N GLN A 59 -6.73 -0.31 6.67
CA GLN A 59 -7.53 -0.08 5.47
C GLN A 59 -8.78 0.76 5.77
N VAL A 60 -9.54 0.41 6.81
CA VAL A 60 -10.73 1.18 7.23
C VAL A 60 -10.37 2.62 7.59
N LEU A 61 -9.25 2.83 8.30
CA LEU A 61 -8.79 4.18 8.64
C LEU A 61 -8.36 4.97 7.40
N ALA A 62 -7.70 4.32 6.43
CA ALA A 62 -7.34 4.94 5.16
C ALA A 62 -8.60 5.39 4.39
N ASP A 63 -9.61 4.52 4.29
CA ASP A 63 -10.88 4.83 3.64
C ASP A 63 -11.62 5.99 4.33
N GLN A 64 -11.59 6.05 5.66
CA GLN A 64 -12.18 7.15 6.43
C GLN A 64 -11.45 8.48 6.19
N ILE A 65 -10.12 8.47 6.12
CA ILE A 65 -9.32 9.65 5.82
C ILE A 65 -9.62 10.15 4.40
N ASP A 66 -9.70 9.26 3.43
CA ASP A 66 -10.02 9.59 2.03
C ASP A 66 -11.43 10.19 1.92
N THR A 67 -12.41 9.57 2.60
CA THR A 67 -13.79 10.07 2.67
C THR A 67 -13.85 11.46 3.29
N PHE A 68 -13.12 11.69 4.39
CA PHE A 68 -13.07 12.98 5.06
C PHE A 68 -12.46 14.06 4.16
N LYS A 69 -11.31 13.78 3.53
CA LYS A 69 -10.64 14.70 2.60
C LYS A 69 -11.55 15.07 1.42
N SER A 70 -12.19 14.06 0.81
CA SER A 70 -13.16 14.27 -0.27
C SER A 70 -14.33 15.14 0.18
N THR A 71 -14.92 14.84 1.34
CA THR A 71 -16.04 15.60 1.90
C THR A 71 -15.68 17.07 2.14
N GLN A 72 -14.51 17.35 2.73
CA GLN A 72 -14.05 18.72 2.95
C GLN A 72 -13.80 19.45 1.64
N ASN A 73 -13.17 18.79 0.67
CA ASN A 73 -12.91 19.35 -0.65
C ASN A 73 -14.21 19.57 -1.46
N ASN A 74 -15.29 18.85 -1.15
CA ASN A 74 -16.59 18.94 -1.81
C ASN A 74 -17.59 19.91 -1.14
N LYS A 75 -17.27 20.46 0.03
CA LYS A 75 -18.20 21.28 0.80
C LYS A 75 -18.59 22.56 0.04
N GLY A 76 -19.90 22.75 -0.19
CA GLY A 76 -20.46 23.95 -0.81
C GLY A 76 -20.34 24.03 -2.33
N LYS A 77 -19.87 22.96 -3.00
CA LYS A 77 -19.74 22.89 -4.47
C LYS A 77 -21.07 22.56 -5.15
N SER A 78 -21.31 23.13 -6.34
CA SER A 78 -22.42 22.76 -7.21
C SER A 78 -22.25 21.36 -7.82
N THR A 79 -23.30 20.75 -8.38
CA THR A 79 -23.21 19.41 -9.00
C THR A 79 -22.12 19.30 -10.06
N ALA A 80 -21.98 20.31 -10.92
CA ALA A 80 -20.94 20.31 -11.95
C ALA A 80 -19.52 20.43 -11.36
N GLU A 81 -19.38 21.14 -10.24
CA GLU A 81 -18.10 21.22 -9.52
C GLU A 81 -17.79 19.97 -8.72
N LEU A 82 -18.81 19.24 -8.24
CA LEU A 82 -18.65 17.92 -7.63
C LEU A 82 -18.20 16.92 -8.69
N ASP A 83 -18.82 16.90 -9.86
CA ASP A 83 -18.42 16.04 -10.97
C ASP A 83 -16.97 16.34 -11.40
N PHE A 84 -16.63 17.63 -11.60
CA PHE A 84 -15.25 18.04 -11.85
C PHE A 84 -14.28 17.57 -10.76
N ASN A 85 -14.60 17.81 -9.49
CA ASN A 85 -13.73 17.46 -8.38
C ASN A 85 -13.55 15.94 -8.26
N ASN A 86 -14.60 15.17 -8.48
CA ASN A 86 -14.54 13.71 -8.43
C ASN A 86 -13.68 13.16 -9.57
N THR A 87 -13.93 13.57 -10.82
CA THR A 87 -13.12 13.16 -11.98
C THR A 87 -11.65 13.57 -11.81
N ALA A 88 -11.40 14.79 -11.32
CA ALA A 88 -10.04 15.27 -11.07
C ALA A 88 -9.35 14.50 -9.94
N ASN A 89 -10.01 14.25 -8.80
CA ASN A 89 -9.41 13.46 -7.72
C ASN A 89 -9.09 12.03 -8.16
N GLU A 90 -9.98 11.39 -8.93
CA GLU A 90 -9.76 10.04 -9.42
C GLU A 90 -8.57 9.98 -10.39
N PHE A 91 -8.50 10.91 -11.34
CA PHE A 91 -7.35 11.07 -12.23
C PHE A 91 -6.05 11.27 -11.43
N LEU A 92 -6.04 12.20 -10.47
CA LEU A 92 -4.85 12.51 -9.66
C LEU A 92 -4.44 11.33 -8.78
N LYS A 93 -5.40 10.57 -8.22
CA LYS A 93 -5.13 9.37 -7.44
C LYS A 93 -4.31 8.37 -8.25
N TYR A 94 -4.73 8.04 -9.46
CA TYR A 94 -4.03 7.06 -10.29
C TYR A 94 -2.74 7.59 -10.90
N MET A 95 -2.66 8.90 -11.19
CA MET A 95 -1.42 9.47 -11.73
C MET A 95 -0.32 9.63 -10.68
N PHE A 96 -0.66 9.84 -9.40
CA PHE A 96 0.29 10.08 -8.31
C PHE A 96 0.42 8.92 -7.30
N THR A 97 -0.40 7.87 -7.42
CA THR A 97 -0.29 6.64 -6.63
C THR A 97 0.03 5.46 -7.55
N PHE A 98 1.28 5.00 -7.54
CA PHE A 98 1.72 3.94 -8.42
C PHE A 98 2.92 3.19 -7.87
N GLU A 99 2.96 1.90 -8.19
CA GLU A 99 4.09 1.01 -8.02
C GLU A 99 4.78 0.77 -9.38
N PRO A 100 5.99 0.20 -9.41
CA PRO A 100 6.72 -0.03 -10.65
C PRO A 100 5.90 -0.73 -11.73
N ASP A 101 5.13 -1.76 -11.39
CA ASP A 101 4.34 -2.62 -12.30
C ASP A 101 2.87 -2.18 -12.48
N SER A 102 2.49 -1.02 -11.96
CA SER A 102 1.10 -0.55 -11.93
C SER A 102 0.63 0.18 -13.20
N TYR A 103 1.44 0.25 -14.26
CA TYR A 103 1.13 1.03 -15.48
C TYR A 103 -0.17 0.60 -16.16
N LYS A 104 -0.40 -0.71 -16.30
CA LYS A 104 -1.65 -1.22 -16.88
C LYS A 104 -2.86 -0.75 -16.06
N ASN A 105 -2.77 -0.86 -14.73
CA ASN A 105 -3.83 -0.45 -13.82
C ASN A 105 -4.13 1.05 -13.94
N ARG A 106 -3.08 1.90 -13.99
CA ARG A 106 -3.24 3.34 -14.20
C ARG A 106 -3.92 3.65 -15.52
N LYS A 107 -3.45 3.03 -16.61
CA LYS A 107 -4.00 3.23 -17.95
C LYS A 107 -5.48 2.90 -18.02
N GLU A 108 -5.91 1.79 -17.41
CA GLU A 108 -7.31 1.36 -17.41
C GLU A 108 -8.20 2.34 -16.63
N HIS A 109 -7.75 2.82 -15.47
CA HIS A 109 -8.56 3.71 -14.62
C HIS A 109 -8.66 5.15 -15.12
N ILE A 110 -7.62 5.66 -15.78
CA ILE A 110 -7.68 7.03 -16.32
C ILE A 110 -8.44 7.10 -17.66
N GLN A 111 -8.73 5.97 -18.29
CA GLN A 111 -9.50 5.91 -19.53
C GLN A 111 -10.93 6.41 -19.27
N GLY A 112 -11.37 7.38 -20.07
CA GLY A 112 -12.69 7.98 -19.93
C GLY A 112 -12.79 9.09 -18.88
N LEU A 113 -11.79 9.28 -18.02
CA LEU A 113 -11.68 10.45 -17.13
C LEU A 113 -11.06 11.67 -17.84
N VAL A 114 -10.31 11.42 -18.90
CA VAL A 114 -9.61 12.43 -19.72
C VAL A 114 -10.00 12.27 -21.19
N THR A 115 -9.81 13.31 -21.99
CA THR A 115 -9.95 13.23 -23.44
C THR A 115 -8.96 12.25 -24.06
N ASP A 116 -9.29 11.70 -25.24
CA ASP A 116 -8.39 10.81 -25.99
C ASP A 116 -7.01 11.43 -26.26
N GLU A 117 -6.96 12.74 -26.46
CA GLU A 117 -5.71 13.46 -26.65
C GLU A 117 -4.85 13.43 -25.38
N LEU A 118 -5.42 13.80 -24.23
CA LEU A 118 -4.73 13.73 -22.94
C LEU A 118 -4.35 12.29 -22.57
N PHE A 119 -5.21 11.32 -22.88
CA PHE A 119 -4.93 9.92 -22.67
C PHE A 119 -3.66 9.49 -23.41
N LYS A 120 -3.57 9.83 -24.72
CA LYS A 120 -2.41 9.51 -25.56
C LYS A 120 -1.14 10.25 -25.13
N GLN A 121 -1.27 11.47 -24.58
CA GLN A 121 -0.13 12.21 -24.03
C GLN A 121 0.45 11.53 -22.78
N ASN A 122 -0.39 10.97 -21.93
CA ASN A 122 0.04 10.28 -20.71
C ASN A 122 0.45 8.81 -20.94
N PHE A 123 -0.17 8.14 -21.92
CA PHE A 123 0.02 6.70 -22.21
C PHE A 123 0.26 6.46 -23.72
N PRO A 124 1.41 6.91 -24.26
CA PRO A 124 1.72 6.77 -25.68
C PRO A 124 1.84 5.30 -26.11
N SER A 125 1.18 4.93 -27.20
CA SER A 125 1.07 3.55 -27.69
C SER A 125 2.35 2.96 -28.29
N LYS A 126 3.34 3.80 -28.62
CA LYS A 126 4.60 3.40 -29.29
C LYS A 126 5.80 3.25 -28.35
N GLN A 127 5.55 3.26 -27.04
CA GLN A 127 6.59 3.41 -26.03
C GLN A 127 6.50 2.24 -25.05
N ASN A 128 7.55 1.41 -24.99
CA ASN A 128 7.66 0.25 -24.07
C ASN A 128 7.87 0.66 -22.60
N PHE A 129 7.42 1.86 -22.20
CA PHE A 129 7.50 2.33 -20.82
C PHE A 129 6.36 1.68 -20.03
N GLY A 130 6.53 0.40 -19.72
CA GLY A 130 5.59 -0.38 -18.93
C GLY A 130 5.80 -0.21 -17.44
N ASP A 131 7.04 0.06 -17.00
CA ASP A 131 7.36 0.05 -15.58
C ASP A 131 7.99 1.36 -15.12
N SER A 132 7.61 1.80 -13.92
CA SER A 132 8.02 3.10 -13.35
C SER A 132 9.52 3.17 -12.97
N ASN A 133 10.41 2.39 -13.60
CA ASN A 133 11.86 2.32 -13.31
C ASN A 133 12.17 2.18 -11.81
N ASN A 134 11.46 1.27 -11.12
CA ASN A 134 11.56 1.06 -9.68
C ASN A 134 11.11 2.26 -8.81
N VAL A 135 10.37 3.21 -9.39
CA VAL A 135 9.74 4.31 -8.67
C VAL A 135 8.42 3.85 -8.08
N THR A 136 8.23 4.16 -6.80
CA THR A 136 6.96 4.05 -6.10
C THR A 136 6.52 5.44 -5.70
N SER A 137 5.26 5.78 -5.92
CA SER A 137 4.65 7.04 -5.53
C SER A 137 3.34 6.79 -4.78
N LYS A 138 3.05 7.62 -3.78
CA LYS A 138 1.77 7.63 -3.06
C LYS A 138 1.26 9.06 -2.94
N LEU A 139 -0.01 9.25 -3.28
CA LEU A 139 -0.68 10.53 -3.11
C LEU A 139 -1.00 10.76 -1.63
N ASP A 140 -0.50 11.85 -1.05
CA ASP A 140 -0.85 12.24 0.31
C ASP A 140 -2.12 13.09 0.33
N GLN A 141 -2.20 14.07 -0.56
CA GLN A 141 -3.31 15.03 -0.60
C GLN A 141 -3.47 15.63 -2.00
N ALA A 142 -4.72 15.77 -2.44
CA ALA A 142 -5.10 16.60 -3.57
C ALA A 142 -6.17 17.61 -3.12
N LYS A 143 -5.91 18.90 -3.33
CA LYS A 143 -6.88 19.98 -3.11
C LYS A 143 -7.18 20.64 -4.46
N ILE A 144 -8.46 20.70 -4.83
CA ILE A 144 -8.90 21.23 -6.12
C ILE A 144 -9.74 22.48 -5.91
N TYR A 145 -9.26 23.57 -6.51
CA TYR A 145 -9.87 24.89 -6.46
C TYR A 145 -10.48 25.22 -7.81
N THR A 146 -11.80 25.45 -7.84
CA THR A 146 -12.48 26.00 -9.03
C THR A 146 -12.03 27.44 -9.21
N ARG A 147 -11.50 27.79 -10.39
CA ARG A 147 -11.12 29.16 -10.74
C ARG A 147 -12.24 29.88 -11.49
N ALA A 148 -12.79 29.24 -12.50
CA ALA A 148 -13.80 29.82 -13.36
C ALA A 148 -14.73 28.72 -13.89
N LYS A 149 -15.99 29.10 -14.09
CA LYS A 149 -16.99 28.30 -14.79
C LYS A 149 -17.48 29.13 -15.98
N GLN A 150 -17.28 28.62 -17.18
CA GLN A 150 -17.75 29.24 -18.42
C GLN A 150 -18.50 28.19 -19.22
N ASP A 151 -19.81 28.37 -19.35
CA ASP A 151 -20.71 27.47 -20.07
C ASP A 151 -20.52 26.00 -19.65
N GLN A 152 -20.03 25.18 -20.58
CA GLN A 152 -19.79 23.74 -20.40
C GLN A 152 -18.39 23.43 -19.89
N ASN A 153 -17.56 24.42 -19.57
CA ASN A 153 -16.19 24.25 -19.12
C ASN A 153 -15.97 24.75 -17.69
N ILE A 154 -15.20 23.98 -16.92
CA ILE A 154 -14.71 24.37 -15.61
C ILE A 154 -13.18 24.40 -15.65
N ASP A 155 -12.60 25.53 -15.29
CA ASP A 155 -11.16 25.67 -15.07
C ASP A 155 -10.85 25.66 -13.58
N GLY A 156 -9.77 24.96 -13.21
CA GLY A 156 -9.34 24.85 -11.83
C GLY A 156 -7.84 24.72 -11.65
N LEU A 157 -7.45 24.72 -10.38
CA LEU A 157 -6.08 24.43 -9.93
C LEU A 157 -6.11 23.24 -8.97
N ALA A 158 -5.13 22.35 -9.11
CA ALA A 158 -4.89 21.28 -8.17
C ALA A 158 -3.55 21.50 -7.45
N VAL A 159 -3.59 21.54 -6.12
CA VAL A 159 -2.41 21.45 -5.25
C VAL A 159 -2.28 20.01 -4.82
N ILE A 160 -1.18 19.37 -5.21
CA ILE A 160 -0.98 17.93 -5.07
C ILE A 160 0.26 17.72 -4.22
N THR A 161 0.10 17.07 -3.08
CA THR A 161 1.21 16.64 -2.23
C THR A 161 1.31 15.12 -2.34
N PHE A 162 2.51 14.62 -2.65
CA PHE A 162 2.78 13.19 -2.79
C PHE A 162 4.18 12.85 -2.27
N GLU A 163 4.38 11.57 -1.99
CA GLU A 163 5.68 11.03 -1.61
C GLU A 163 6.12 10.02 -2.66
N SER A 164 7.38 10.12 -3.12
CA SER A 164 7.95 9.16 -4.06
C SER A 164 9.32 8.66 -3.61
N LYS A 165 9.66 7.44 -4.02
CA LYS A 165 10.99 6.84 -3.81
C LYS A 165 11.41 6.05 -5.04
N THR A 166 12.71 5.85 -5.20
CA THR A 166 13.28 4.95 -6.21
C THR A 166 14.01 3.81 -5.51
N GLY A 167 13.57 2.57 -5.73
CA GLY A 167 14.10 1.39 -5.06
C GLY A 167 14.00 1.45 -3.54
N ASP A 168 15.14 1.22 -2.87
CA ASP A 168 15.23 1.15 -1.42
C ASP A 168 15.52 2.51 -0.75
N ASN A 169 15.50 3.61 -1.52
CA ASN A 169 15.65 4.95 -0.97
C ASN A 169 14.45 5.37 -0.13
N ASP A 170 14.67 6.36 0.73
CA ASP A 170 13.60 6.97 1.53
C ASP A 170 12.59 7.71 0.65
N PHE A 171 11.34 7.76 1.13
CA PHE A 171 10.30 8.57 0.53
C PHE A 171 10.66 10.05 0.64
N LYS A 172 10.59 10.75 -0.51
CA LYS A 172 10.72 12.19 -0.59
C LYS A 172 9.34 12.80 -0.84
N LYS A 173 8.98 13.76 0.00
CA LYS A 173 7.73 14.49 -0.09
C LYS A 173 7.87 15.69 -0.99
N GLN A 174 6.92 15.88 -1.90
CA GLN A 174 6.88 16.98 -2.86
C GLN A 174 5.47 17.56 -2.94
N THR A 175 5.37 18.86 -3.22
CA THR A 175 4.10 19.51 -3.53
C THR A 175 4.19 20.23 -4.86
N VAL A 176 3.20 19.97 -5.72
CA VAL A 176 3.18 20.43 -7.11
C VAL A 176 1.84 21.08 -7.44
N LEU A 177 1.86 22.02 -8.38
CA LEU A 177 0.67 22.76 -8.78
C LEU A 177 0.31 22.44 -10.23
N TYR A 178 -0.96 22.13 -10.48
CA TYR A 178 -1.47 21.80 -11.81
C TYR A 178 -2.64 22.70 -12.18
N GLN A 179 -2.69 23.12 -13.43
CA GLN A 179 -3.89 23.68 -14.05
C GLN A 179 -4.73 22.57 -14.67
N LEU A 180 -6.02 22.58 -14.37
CA LEU A 180 -7.01 21.63 -14.88
C LEU A 180 -8.08 22.37 -15.68
N SER A 181 -8.56 21.74 -16.76
CA SER A 181 -9.79 22.14 -17.46
C SER A 181 -10.67 20.91 -17.65
N TYR A 182 -11.99 21.09 -17.50
CA TYR A 182 -12.98 20.02 -17.48
C TYR A 182 -14.20 20.38 -18.33
N ASP A 183 -14.60 19.46 -19.20
CA ASP A 183 -15.85 19.53 -19.97
C ASP A 183 -16.96 18.85 -19.17
N THR A 184 -17.98 19.64 -18.80
CA THR A 184 -19.13 19.20 -18.01
C THR A 184 -20.15 18.38 -18.79
N THR A 185 -20.12 18.42 -20.12
CA THR A 185 -20.97 17.61 -21.00
C THR A 185 -20.36 16.24 -21.22
N ALA A 186 -19.09 16.19 -21.63
CA ALA A 186 -18.35 14.95 -21.82
C ALA A 186 -17.94 14.29 -20.50
N LYS A 187 -17.99 15.04 -19.39
CA LYS A 187 -17.53 14.67 -18.05
C LYS A 187 -16.06 14.26 -18.00
N GLN A 188 -15.23 14.97 -18.74
CA GLN A 188 -13.82 14.64 -18.95
C GLN A 188 -12.91 15.82 -18.67
N LEU A 189 -11.73 15.54 -18.12
CA LEU A 189 -10.63 16.51 -18.13
C LEU A 189 -10.15 16.69 -19.57
N THR A 190 -10.10 17.95 -20.01
CA THR A 190 -9.63 18.37 -21.34
C THR A 190 -8.24 18.97 -21.29
N LYS A 191 -7.79 19.41 -20.11
CA LYS A 191 -6.43 19.91 -19.89
C LYS A 191 -5.90 19.51 -18.52
N VAL A 192 -4.66 19.05 -18.49
CA VAL A 192 -3.87 18.82 -17.27
C VAL A 192 -2.47 19.34 -17.54
N LYS A 193 -2.09 20.46 -16.92
CA LYS A 193 -0.79 21.11 -17.15
C LYS A 193 -0.08 21.37 -15.83
N SER A 194 1.12 20.81 -15.67
CA SER A 194 2.00 21.15 -14.55
C SER A 194 2.42 22.62 -14.64
N LEU A 195 2.36 23.31 -13.51
CA LEU A 195 2.88 24.67 -13.33
C LEU A 195 4.24 24.65 -12.60
N GLY A 196 4.77 23.46 -12.31
CA GLY A 196 6.07 23.25 -11.64
C GLY A 196 5.96 23.02 -10.14
N ASP A 197 7.14 22.84 -9.55
CA ASP A 197 7.37 22.47 -8.15
C ASP A 197 7.96 23.71 -7.45
N SER A 198 7.12 24.68 -7.09
CA SER A 198 7.59 25.92 -6.44
C SER A 198 7.26 26.01 -4.96
N PHE A 199 6.82 24.90 -4.34
CA PHE A 199 6.36 24.90 -2.95
C PHE A 199 6.97 23.74 -2.17
N GLU A 200 7.69 24.04 -1.11
CA GLU A 200 7.94 23.06 -0.06
C GLU A 200 6.65 22.87 0.75
N ALA A 201 6.42 21.68 1.31
CA ALA A 201 5.19 21.41 2.07
C ALA A 201 5.01 22.34 3.30
N SER A 202 6.08 23.02 3.73
CA SER A 202 6.08 24.10 4.72
C SER A 202 5.37 25.38 4.27
N ASP A 203 5.26 25.60 2.95
CA ASP A 203 4.86 26.89 2.39
C ASP A 203 3.34 27.03 2.23
N ILE A 204 2.57 25.98 2.57
CA ILE A 204 1.11 25.91 2.40
C ILE A 204 0.38 25.64 3.73
N GLN A 205 1.01 25.99 4.87
CA GLN A 205 0.36 25.99 6.19
C GLN A 205 -0.35 27.30 6.48
#